data_AF-A0A1X2IHW0-F1
#
_entry.id   AF-A0A1X2IHW0-F1
#
_cell.length_a   1.000
_cell.length_b   1.000
_cell.length_c   1.000
_cell.angle_alpha   90.00
_cell.angle_beta   90.00
_cell.angle_gamma   90.00
#
_symmetry.space_group_name_H-M   'P 1'
#
loop_
_entity.id
_entity.type
_entity.pdbx_description
1 polymer ?
#
loop_
_entity_poly.entity_id
_entity_poly.type
_entity_poly.pdbx_seq_one_letter_code
_entity_poly.pdbx_strand_id
1 'polypeptide(L)'
;MNREYQTENIEQARKIELLNSDLRQSLDHIRELQTTRTMYIDNMKELDENRLRVDQLEKQIKKDRADYDKSLKSVSESYEATIQQLKSSTVLKSSSTDLSQHVEIISKTSSDLTQTPKNPQQQEEESAMDSIMEYLNEDNGRLRQLLNEKEQICIELQQKILDLQQRHQQNDDDGDDKGDGGRIGPRQQENENDSHVDVYESMMQLLSPLVSRQETPGADMEKQVSRLKDMLQESEDQIAALRKQEKLLKDEVRKLDSVDKRQNMSVEYIKNVLLKFLTSENKEVLVPVLAKVLFLDPSETEQLQKAV
;
A
#
# COMPACT_ATOMS: atom_id res chain seq x y z
N MET A 1 -20.67 -71.88 -21.44
CA MET A 1 -21.92 -71.40 -20.81
C MET A 1 -21.74 -70.80 -19.42
N ASN A 2 -21.48 -71.54 -18.34
CA ASN A 2 -21.51 -70.92 -16.99
C ASN A 2 -20.31 -69.97 -16.69
N ARG A 3 -19.14 -70.19 -17.31
CA ARG A 3 -17.96 -69.31 -17.16
C ARG A 3 -18.05 -68.02 -17.98
N GLU A 4 -18.55 -68.09 -19.20
CA GLU A 4 -18.72 -66.91 -20.08
C GLU A 4 -19.72 -65.92 -19.49
N TYR A 5 -20.81 -66.43 -18.90
CA TYR A 5 -21.79 -65.60 -18.20
C TYR A 5 -21.19 -64.90 -16.98
N GLN A 6 -20.29 -65.57 -16.25
CA GLN A 6 -19.59 -64.97 -15.11
C GLN A 6 -18.60 -63.88 -15.53
N THR A 7 -17.86 -64.08 -16.62
CA THR A 7 -16.93 -63.07 -17.15
C THR A 7 -17.67 -61.84 -17.66
N GLU A 8 -18.78 -62.03 -18.38
CA GLU A 8 -19.61 -60.93 -18.87
C GLU A 8 -20.19 -60.10 -17.71
N ASN A 9 -20.65 -60.76 -16.64
CA ASN A 9 -21.18 -60.07 -15.46
C ASN A 9 -20.08 -59.28 -14.71
N ILE A 10 -18.86 -59.80 -14.65
CA ILE A 10 -17.70 -59.09 -14.06
C ILE A 10 -17.33 -57.86 -14.90
N GLU A 11 -17.33 -57.98 -16.23
CA GLU A 11 -17.06 -56.86 -17.13
C GLU A 11 -18.13 -55.78 -17.04
N GLN A 12 -19.41 -56.17 -16.96
CA GLN A 12 -20.52 -55.23 -16.74
C GLN A 12 -20.39 -54.52 -15.38
N ALA A 13 -20.02 -55.25 -14.32
CA ALA A 13 -19.78 -54.66 -13.00
C ALA A 13 -18.63 -53.63 -13.02
N ARG A 14 -17.52 -53.95 -13.69
CA ARG A 14 -16.39 -53.00 -13.87
C ARG A 14 -16.80 -51.76 -14.66
N LYS A 15 -17.59 -51.93 -15.72
CA LYS A 15 -18.10 -50.81 -16.51
C LYS A 15 -19.01 -49.89 -15.69
N ILE A 16 -19.88 -50.47 -14.86
CA ILE A 16 -20.74 -49.72 -13.94
C ILE A 16 -19.88 -48.99 -12.89
N GLU A 17 -18.85 -49.63 -12.35
CA GLU A 17 -17.94 -49.02 -11.38
C GLU A 17 -17.18 -47.82 -11.99
N LEU A 18 -16.66 -47.97 -13.20
CA LEU A 18 -15.98 -46.88 -13.92
C LEU A 18 -16.95 -45.71 -14.17
N LEU A 19 -18.15 -45.98 -14.66
CA LEU A 19 -19.17 -44.96 -14.89
C LEU A 19 -19.56 -44.23 -13.60
N ASN A 20 -19.66 -44.96 -12.48
CA ASN A 20 -19.93 -44.36 -11.17
C ASN A 20 -18.77 -43.50 -10.67
N SER A 21 -17.53 -43.88 -10.95
CA SER A 21 -16.35 -43.07 -10.64
C SER A 21 -16.38 -41.75 -11.43
N ASP A 22 -16.60 -41.81 -12.74
CA ASP A 22 -16.69 -40.64 -13.62
C ASP A 22 -17.86 -39.73 -13.23
N LEU A 23 -19.00 -40.32 -12.86
CA LEU A 23 -20.16 -39.59 -12.36
C LEU A 23 -19.85 -38.87 -11.04
N ARG A 24 -19.11 -39.50 -10.12
CA ARG A 24 -18.69 -38.84 -8.87
C ARG A 24 -17.74 -37.67 -9.16
N GLN A 25 -16.72 -37.88 -9.99
CA GLN A 25 -15.78 -36.82 -10.35
C GLN A 25 -16.47 -35.63 -11.02
N SER A 26 -17.40 -35.89 -11.94
CA SER A 26 -18.17 -34.82 -12.59
C SER A 26 -19.09 -34.08 -11.61
N LEU A 27 -19.71 -34.78 -10.65
CA LEU A 27 -20.52 -34.14 -9.61
C LEU A 27 -19.68 -33.27 -8.66
N ASP A 28 -18.47 -33.73 -8.30
CA ASP A 28 -17.57 -32.95 -7.46
C ASP A 28 -17.06 -31.72 -8.21
N HIS A 29 -16.71 -31.85 -9.49
CA HIS A 29 -16.37 -30.71 -10.33
C HIS A 29 -17.52 -29.70 -10.47
N ILE A 30 -18.77 -30.18 -10.62
CA ILE A 30 -19.96 -29.31 -10.63
C ILE A 30 -20.09 -28.55 -9.32
N ARG A 31 -19.83 -29.19 -8.16
CA ARG A 31 -19.86 -28.51 -6.85
C ARG A 31 -18.78 -27.44 -6.76
N GLU A 32 -17.56 -27.72 -7.20
CA GLU A 32 -16.46 -26.73 -7.24
C GLU A 32 -16.80 -25.53 -8.14
N LEU A 33 -17.41 -25.77 -9.29
CA LEU A 33 -17.87 -24.69 -10.16
C LEU A 33 -18.99 -23.87 -9.50
N GLN A 34 -19.89 -24.51 -8.76
CA GLN A 34 -20.95 -23.82 -8.01
C GLN A 34 -20.40 -22.98 -6.85
N THR A 35 -19.42 -23.49 -6.10
CA THR A 35 -18.77 -22.71 -5.04
C THR A 35 -18.02 -21.51 -5.62
N THR A 36 -17.25 -21.72 -6.69
CA THR A 36 -16.52 -20.65 -7.38
C THR A 36 -17.47 -19.58 -7.92
N ARG A 37 -18.59 -19.99 -8.53
CA ARG A 37 -19.63 -19.06 -9.00
C ARG A 37 -20.24 -18.26 -7.85
N THR A 38 -20.48 -18.89 -6.71
CA THR A 38 -21.04 -18.22 -5.52
C THR A 38 -20.07 -17.18 -4.98
N MET A 39 -18.78 -17.52 -4.86
CA MET A 39 -17.73 -16.57 -4.49
C MET A 39 -17.65 -15.39 -5.47
N TYR A 40 -17.75 -15.63 -6.77
CA TYR A 40 -17.75 -14.55 -7.76
C TYR A 40 -18.96 -13.61 -7.60
N ILE A 41 -20.14 -14.15 -7.33
CA ILE A 41 -21.35 -13.35 -7.06
C ILE A 41 -21.17 -12.48 -5.81
N ASP A 42 -20.61 -13.03 -4.74
CA ASP A 42 -20.40 -12.29 -3.50
C ASP A 42 -19.31 -11.21 -3.66
N ASN A 43 -18.22 -11.51 -4.37
CA ASN A 43 -17.21 -10.51 -4.75
C ASN A 43 -17.80 -9.38 -5.61
N MET A 44 -18.73 -9.69 -6.53
CA MET A 44 -19.41 -8.67 -7.32
C MET A 44 -20.27 -7.75 -6.44
N LYS A 45 -20.99 -8.30 -5.46
CA LYS A 45 -21.77 -7.47 -4.51
C LYS A 45 -20.87 -6.57 -3.68
N GLU A 46 -19.77 -7.11 -3.16
CA GLU A 46 -18.79 -6.31 -2.40
C GLU A 46 -18.18 -5.18 -3.26
N LEU A 47 -17.92 -5.45 -4.53
CA LEU A 47 -17.42 -4.45 -5.47
C LEU A 47 -18.46 -3.34 -5.72
N ASP A 48 -19.74 -3.69 -5.85
CA ASP A 48 -20.83 -2.72 -5.98
C ASP A 48 -21.01 -1.87 -4.70
N GLU A 49 -20.90 -2.48 -3.52
CA GLU A 49 -20.94 -1.77 -2.23
C GLU A 49 -19.75 -0.80 -2.08
N ASN A 50 -18.55 -1.25 -2.43
CA ASN A 50 -17.35 -0.42 -2.42
C ASN A 50 -17.46 0.74 -3.41
N ARG A 51 -18.03 0.50 -4.59
CA ARG A 51 -18.29 1.56 -5.57
C ARG A 51 -19.25 2.61 -5.01
N LEU A 52 -20.33 2.18 -4.36
CA LEU A 52 -21.28 3.09 -3.72
C LEU A 52 -20.62 3.91 -2.59
N ARG A 53 -19.70 3.31 -1.83
CA ARG A 53 -18.93 4.01 -0.81
C ARG A 53 -17.97 5.04 -1.40
N VAL A 54 -17.31 4.73 -2.51
CA VAL A 54 -16.47 5.69 -3.25
C VAL A 54 -17.31 6.88 -3.71
N ASP A 55 -18.47 6.64 -4.33
CA ASP A 55 -19.37 7.71 -4.78
C ASP A 55 -19.83 8.63 -3.62
N GLN A 56 -20.05 8.06 -2.42
CA GLN A 56 -20.38 8.83 -1.22
C GLN A 56 -19.21 9.70 -0.75
N LEU A 57 -17.99 9.14 -0.71
CA LEU A 57 -16.79 9.88 -0.33
C LEU A 57 -16.49 11.00 -1.33
N GLU A 58 -16.65 10.77 -2.63
CA GLU A 58 -16.49 11.80 -3.65
C GLU A 58 -17.49 12.95 -3.48
N LYS A 59 -18.75 12.64 -3.18
CA LYS A 59 -19.76 13.66 -2.85
C LYS A 59 -19.38 14.46 -1.61
N GLN A 60 -18.86 13.79 -0.57
CA GLN A 60 -18.41 14.46 0.64
C GLN A 60 -17.23 15.38 0.37
N ILE A 61 -16.19 14.90 -0.33
CA ILE A 61 -15.03 15.72 -0.72
C ILE A 61 -15.46 16.94 -1.54
N LYS A 62 -16.42 16.77 -2.46
CA LYS A 62 -16.94 17.89 -3.27
C LYS A 62 -17.66 18.92 -2.41
N LYS A 63 -18.42 18.49 -1.41
CA LYS A 63 -19.08 19.36 -0.45
C LYS A 63 -18.06 20.12 0.39
N ASP A 64 -17.10 19.39 0.98
CA ASP A 64 -16.06 19.98 1.83
C ASP A 64 -15.23 21.01 1.06
N ARG A 65 -14.84 20.71 -0.20
CA ARG A 65 -14.15 21.68 -1.07
C ARG A 65 -14.97 22.97 -1.28
N ALA A 66 -16.27 22.84 -1.52
CA ALA A 66 -17.14 24.01 -1.69
C ALA A 66 -17.26 24.84 -0.41
N ASP A 67 -17.33 24.18 0.75
CA ASP A 67 -17.39 24.83 2.06
C ASP A 67 -16.06 25.53 2.39
N TYR A 68 -14.91 24.92 2.08
CA TYR A 68 -13.60 25.55 2.19
C TYR A 68 -13.45 26.75 1.26
N ASP A 69 -13.84 26.63 -0.02
CA ASP A 69 -13.80 27.74 -0.97
C ASP A 69 -14.66 28.93 -0.51
N LYS A 70 -15.85 28.64 0.05
CA LYS A 70 -16.74 29.67 0.61
C LYS A 70 -16.10 30.36 1.82
N SER A 71 -15.50 29.58 2.71
CA SER A 71 -14.81 30.09 3.91
C SER A 71 -13.62 30.96 3.54
N LEU A 72 -12.83 30.53 2.55
CA LEU A 72 -11.67 31.26 2.05
C LEU A 72 -12.06 32.58 1.39
N LYS A 73 -13.18 32.61 0.63
CA LYS A 73 -13.74 33.86 0.10
C LYS A 73 -14.19 34.81 1.21
N SER A 74 -14.93 34.32 2.20
CA SER A 74 -15.38 35.15 3.34
C SER A 74 -14.20 35.76 4.12
N VAL A 75 -13.13 34.98 4.32
CA VAL A 75 -11.91 35.46 4.99
C VAL A 75 -11.20 36.50 4.12
N SER A 76 -11.07 36.26 2.81
CA SER A 76 -10.49 37.22 1.87
C SER A 76 -11.26 38.54 1.84
N GLU A 77 -12.59 38.49 1.79
CA GLU A 77 -13.47 39.66 1.82
C GLU A 77 -13.32 40.45 3.13
N SER A 78 -13.20 39.76 4.27
CA SER A 78 -12.95 40.39 5.57
C SER A 78 -11.58 41.10 5.63
N TYR A 79 -10.52 40.45 5.15
CA TYR A 79 -9.20 41.08 5.07
C TYR A 79 -9.20 42.28 4.13
N GLU A 80 -9.86 42.18 2.98
CA GLU A 80 -9.97 43.29 2.04
C GLU A 80 -10.73 44.48 2.63
N ALA A 81 -11.85 44.23 3.34
CA ALA A 81 -12.59 45.25 4.06
C ALA A 81 -11.72 45.93 5.13
N THR A 82 -10.93 45.16 5.88
CA THR A 82 -10.00 45.69 6.90
C THR A 82 -8.91 46.57 6.26
N ILE A 83 -8.35 46.15 5.13
CA ILE A 83 -7.37 46.95 4.38
C ILE A 83 -8.01 48.25 3.87
N GLN A 84 -9.25 48.21 3.37
CA GLN A 84 -9.96 49.41 2.92
C GLN A 84 -10.24 50.38 4.08
N GLN A 85 -10.63 49.88 5.26
CA GLN A 85 -10.80 50.70 6.47
C GLN A 85 -9.49 51.33 6.95
N LEU A 86 -8.38 50.60 6.91
CA LEU A 86 -7.06 51.14 7.25
C LEU A 86 -6.65 52.24 6.26
N LYS A 87 -6.85 52.01 4.96
CA LYS A 87 -6.57 53.00 3.90
C LYS A 87 -7.37 54.28 4.11
N SER A 88 -8.68 54.20 4.33
CA SER A 88 -9.52 55.38 4.57
C SER A 88 -9.12 56.12 5.86
N SER A 89 -8.76 55.39 6.92
CA SER A 89 -8.25 55.96 8.17
C SER A 89 -6.90 56.67 8.02
N THR A 90 -5.99 56.13 7.20
CA THR A 90 -4.71 56.81 6.88
C THR A 90 -4.90 58.04 6.02
N VAL A 91 -5.84 58.02 5.06
CA VAL A 91 -6.14 59.19 4.21
C VAL A 91 -6.69 60.34 5.06
N LEU A 92 -7.56 60.05 6.03
CA LEU A 92 -8.07 61.03 7.00
C LEU A 92 -6.96 61.58 7.93
N LYS A 93 -5.97 60.76 8.31
CA LYS A 93 -4.79 61.22 9.07
C LYS A 93 -3.83 62.06 8.22
N SER A 94 -3.72 61.80 6.91
CA SER A 94 -2.89 62.59 5.99
C SER A 94 -3.51 63.93 5.56
N SER A 95 -4.82 64.13 5.78
CA SER A 95 -5.49 65.44 5.59
C SER A 95 -5.50 66.31 6.86
N SER A 96 -4.92 65.85 7.97
CA SER A 96 -4.83 66.58 9.24
C SER A 96 -3.37 66.75 9.67
N THR A 97 -2.51 67.26 8.78
CA THR A 97 -1.26 67.91 9.17
C THR A 97 -1.52 69.39 9.40
N ASP A 98 -2.26 69.68 10.46
CA ASP A 98 -2.06 70.92 11.23
C ASP A 98 -2.44 70.63 12.68
N LEU A 99 -1.72 71.29 13.59
CA LEU A 99 -1.80 71.18 15.05
C LEU A 99 -0.89 70.12 15.68
N SER A 100 0.39 70.45 15.57
CA SER A 100 1.32 70.53 16.70
C SER A 100 0.66 71.15 17.95
N GLN A 101 -0.17 70.41 18.68
CA GLN A 101 -0.69 70.79 20.00
C GLN A 101 -1.45 69.61 20.66
N HIS A 102 -0.78 68.51 21.03
CA HIS A 102 -1.32 67.55 22.03
C HIS A 102 -0.25 66.63 22.66
N VAL A 103 0.95 67.16 22.94
CA VAL A 103 1.96 66.47 23.77
C VAL A 103 1.68 66.63 25.27
N GLU A 104 0.60 67.32 25.67
CA GLU A 104 0.37 67.72 27.06
C GLU A 104 -0.99 67.25 27.63
N ILE A 105 -1.43 66.02 27.33
CA ILE A 105 -2.61 65.43 27.99
C ILE A 105 -2.38 63.99 28.53
N ILE A 106 -1.27 63.32 28.23
CA ILE A 106 -1.09 61.88 28.58
C ILE A 106 -0.37 61.66 29.94
N SER A 107 -0.13 62.69 30.75
CA SER A 107 0.54 62.53 32.06
C SER A 107 -0.35 62.78 33.29
N LYS A 108 -1.68 62.91 33.14
CA LYS A 108 -2.57 63.25 34.28
C LYS A 108 -3.92 62.52 34.38
N THR A 109 -4.03 61.28 33.91
CA THR A 109 -5.14 60.39 34.30
C THR A 109 -4.61 59.03 34.73
N SER A 110 -4.09 59.02 35.96
CA SER A 110 -4.00 57.81 36.76
C SER A 110 -5.40 57.41 37.24
N SER A 111 -5.54 56.13 37.60
CA SER A 111 -6.54 55.54 38.50
C SER A 111 -8.01 55.47 38.06
N ASP A 112 -8.56 54.26 38.22
CA ASP A 112 -9.96 53.82 38.06
C ASP A 112 -10.50 53.62 36.65
N LEU A 113 -10.53 52.35 36.22
CA LEU A 113 -11.74 51.65 35.75
C LEU A 113 -11.37 50.23 35.28
N THR A 114 -11.57 49.26 36.17
CA THR A 114 -11.86 47.88 35.78
C THR A 114 -13.18 47.86 35.01
N GLN A 115 -13.10 47.87 33.68
CA GLN A 115 -14.08 47.39 32.70
C GLN A 115 -13.75 48.07 31.37
N THR A 116 -12.86 47.44 30.60
CA THR A 116 -12.73 47.73 29.18
C THR A 116 -14.03 47.34 28.47
N PRO A 117 -14.65 48.21 27.66
CA PRO A 117 -15.72 47.80 26.77
C PRO A 117 -15.12 46.80 25.78
N LYS A 118 -15.59 45.55 25.80
CA LYS A 118 -15.15 44.52 24.85
C LYS A 118 -15.44 45.05 23.43
N ASN A 119 -14.37 45.18 22.65
CA ASN A 119 -14.47 45.48 21.23
C ASN A 119 -15.24 44.31 20.58
N PRO A 120 -16.27 44.54 19.75
CA PRO A 120 -17.06 43.45 19.13
C PRO A 120 -16.18 42.40 18.42
N GLN A 121 -15.05 42.85 17.90
CA GLN A 121 -14.05 42.05 17.20
C GLN A 121 -13.31 41.06 18.12
N GLN A 122 -13.05 41.42 19.38
CA GLN A 122 -12.43 40.51 20.36
C GLN A 122 -13.41 39.44 20.84
N GLN A 123 -14.71 39.74 20.84
CA GLN A 123 -15.75 38.79 21.22
C GLN A 123 -16.00 37.74 20.12
N GLU A 124 -15.91 38.13 18.86
CA GLU A 124 -15.90 37.18 17.73
C GLU A 124 -14.63 36.32 17.71
N GLU A 125 -13.46 36.90 18.00
CA GLU A 125 -12.20 36.13 18.11
C GLU A 125 -12.23 35.12 19.26
N GLU A 126 -12.73 35.51 20.44
CA GLU A 126 -12.93 34.58 21.57
C GLU A 126 -13.92 33.47 21.19
N SER A 127 -15.05 33.82 20.56
CA SER A 127 -16.05 32.83 20.13
C SER A 127 -15.53 31.88 19.05
N ALA A 128 -14.69 32.37 18.13
CA ALA A 128 -14.06 31.54 17.10
C ALA A 128 -13.00 30.61 17.71
N MET A 129 -12.22 31.11 18.67
CA MET A 129 -11.23 30.32 19.40
C MET A 129 -11.90 29.20 20.21
N ASP A 130 -13.02 29.50 20.88
CA ASP A 130 -13.79 28.50 21.62
C ASP A 130 -14.37 27.42 20.69
N SER A 131 -14.87 27.82 19.51
CA SER A 131 -15.40 26.88 18.52
C SER A 131 -14.30 25.98 17.91
N ILE A 132 -13.10 26.52 17.68
CA ILE A 132 -11.93 25.72 17.26
C ILE A 132 -11.51 24.76 18.37
N MET A 133 -11.53 25.21 19.62
CA MET A 133 -11.15 24.38 20.76
C MET A 133 -12.16 23.24 20.98
N GLU A 134 -13.44 23.50 20.81
CA GLU A 134 -14.51 22.50 20.84
C GLU A 134 -14.34 21.47 19.71
N TYR A 135 -14.09 21.92 18.48
CA TYR A 135 -13.83 21.04 17.34
C TYR A 135 -12.59 20.15 17.56
N LEU A 136 -11.49 20.72 18.06
CA LEU A 136 -10.28 19.96 18.38
C LEU A 136 -10.52 18.95 19.51
N ASN A 137 -11.34 19.29 20.51
CA ASN A 137 -11.69 18.35 21.57
C ASN A 137 -12.58 17.21 21.05
N GLU A 138 -13.54 17.49 20.18
CA GLU A 138 -14.35 16.46 19.52
C GLU A 138 -13.51 15.54 18.63
N ASP A 139 -12.61 16.10 17.83
CA ASP A 139 -11.74 15.34 16.94
C ASP A 139 -10.75 14.47 17.73
N ASN A 140 -10.14 15.02 18.79
CA ASN A 140 -9.34 14.24 19.73
C ASN A 140 -10.15 13.14 20.43
N GLY A 141 -11.43 13.40 20.74
CA GLY A 141 -12.35 12.40 21.29
C GLY A 141 -12.59 11.25 20.30
N ARG A 142 -12.83 11.57 19.03
CA ARG A 142 -12.97 10.57 17.95
C ARG A 142 -11.69 9.77 17.74
N LEU A 143 -10.53 10.43 17.72
CA LEU A 143 -9.23 9.78 17.59
C LEU A 143 -8.98 8.79 18.75
N ARG A 144 -9.35 9.14 19.99
CA ARG A 144 -9.27 8.23 21.14
C ARG A 144 -10.18 7.01 20.99
N GLN A 145 -11.40 7.19 20.48
CA GLN A 145 -12.31 6.07 20.19
C GLN A 145 -11.72 5.15 19.12
N LEU A 146 -11.23 5.73 18.02
CA LEU A 146 -10.61 4.98 16.92
C LEU A 146 -9.36 4.22 17.38
N LEU A 147 -8.56 4.84 18.26
CA LEU A 147 -7.40 4.20 18.87
C LEU A 147 -7.82 2.99 19.72
N ASN A 148 -8.84 3.15 20.58
CA ASN A 148 -9.38 2.06 21.39
C ASN A 148 -9.94 0.91 20.53
N GLU A 149 -10.65 1.22 19.43
CA GLU A 149 -11.15 0.20 18.49
C GLU A 149 -9.99 -0.58 17.86
N LYS A 150 -8.93 0.11 17.44
CA LYS A 150 -7.75 -0.54 16.86
C LYS A 150 -7.00 -1.38 17.90
N GLU A 151 -6.89 -0.91 19.14
CA GLU A 151 -6.30 -1.67 20.24
C GLU A 151 -7.10 -2.95 20.53
N GLN A 152 -8.43 -2.87 20.53
CA GLN A 152 -9.30 -4.03 20.70
C GLN A 152 -9.11 -5.07 19.58
N ILE A 153 -9.03 -4.63 18.33
CA ILE A 153 -8.77 -5.52 17.19
C ILE A 153 -7.39 -6.19 17.33
N CYS A 154 -6.37 -5.45 17.78
CA CYS A 154 -5.04 -6.02 18.02
C CYS A 154 -5.08 -7.10 19.11
N ILE A 155 -5.81 -6.87 20.21
CA ILE A 155 -5.99 -7.87 21.27
C ILE A 155 -6.68 -9.13 20.73
N GLU A 156 -7.74 -8.98 19.93
CA GLU A 156 -8.45 -10.10 19.31
C GLU A 156 -7.56 -10.91 18.36
N LEU A 157 -6.78 -10.23 17.51
CA LEU A 157 -5.83 -10.89 16.62
C LEU A 157 -4.73 -11.62 17.39
N GLN A 158 -4.23 -11.02 18.48
CA GLN A 158 -3.23 -11.63 19.33
C GLN A 158 -3.77 -12.89 20.03
N GLN A 159 -5.01 -12.87 20.51
CA GLN A 159 -5.68 -14.06 21.04
C GLN A 159 -5.85 -15.15 19.98
N LYS A 160 -6.27 -14.78 18.77
CA LYS A 160 -6.45 -15.72 17.66
C LYS A 160 -5.14 -16.38 17.22
N ILE A 161 -4.04 -15.64 17.22
CA ILE A 161 -2.70 -16.19 16.96
C ILE A 161 -2.33 -17.21 18.03
N LEU A 162 -2.61 -16.91 19.31
CA LEU A 162 -2.30 -17.79 20.43
C LEU A 162 -3.13 -19.10 20.37
N ASP A 163 -4.40 -19.01 20.01
CA ASP A 163 -5.28 -20.16 19.78
C ASP A 163 -4.79 -21.05 18.61
N LEU A 164 -4.33 -20.42 17.52
CA LEU A 164 -3.78 -21.16 16.37
C LEU A 164 -2.48 -21.88 16.72
N GLN A 165 -1.62 -21.27 17.55
CA GLN A 165 -0.40 -21.91 18.04
C GLN A 165 -0.70 -23.10 18.97
N GLN A 166 -1.70 -23.00 19.84
CA GLN A 166 -2.13 -24.11 20.68
C GLN A 166 -2.71 -25.28 19.86
N ARG A 167 -3.44 -24.99 18.78
CA ARG A 167 -3.93 -26.04 17.86
C ARG A 167 -2.81 -26.74 17.10
N HIS A 168 -1.74 -26.04 16.72
CA HIS A 168 -0.61 -26.69 16.04
C HIS A 168 0.15 -27.61 16.98
N GLN A 169 0.34 -27.23 18.26
CA GLN A 169 0.98 -28.10 19.25
C GLN A 169 0.18 -29.36 19.61
N GLN A 170 -1.12 -29.41 19.32
CA GLN A 170 -1.95 -30.61 19.52
C GLN A 170 -1.98 -31.55 18.31
N ASN A 171 -1.48 -31.12 17.15
CA ASN A 171 -1.55 -31.90 15.90
C ASN A 171 -0.20 -32.51 15.47
N ASP A 172 0.92 -32.20 16.15
CA ASP A 172 2.26 -32.67 15.79
C ASP A 172 2.73 -33.92 16.59
N ASP A 173 1.85 -34.62 17.32
CA ASP A 173 2.19 -35.82 18.11
C ASP A 173 1.85 -37.16 17.42
N ASP A 174 1.53 -37.16 16.12
CA ASP A 174 1.32 -38.40 15.35
C ASP A 174 1.87 -38.25 13.92
N GLY A 175 3.14 -38.63 13.69
CA GLY A 175 3.71 -38.60 12.34
C GLY A 175 5.19 -38.95 12.22
N ASP A 176 5.59 -40.11 12.73
CA ASP A 176 6.89 -40.73 12.46
C ASP A 176 6.90 -41.40 11.06
N ASP A 177 8.11 -41.59 10.51
CA ASP A 177 8.50 -42.58 9.49
C ASP A 177 8.77 -42.13 8.02
N LYS A 178 10.09 -42.06 7.72
CA LYS A 178 10.82 -42.37 6.45
C LYS A 178 10.64 -41.44 5.24
N GLY A 179 11.66 -41.05 4.48
CA GLY A 179 13.04 -41.54 4.36
C GLY A 179 13.40 -41.72 2.87
N ASP A 180 14.66 -41.41 2.52
CA ASP A 180 15.39 -41.79 1.29
C ASP A 180 15.09 -40.98 -0.01
N GLY A 181 16.03 -40.48 -0.83
CA GLY A 181 17.47 -40.69 -0.98
C GLY A 181 17.82 -41.11 -2.42
N GLY A 182 18.72 -40.39 -3.10
CA GLY A 182 19.38 -40.85 -4.36
C GLY A 182 19.57 -39.75 -5.42
N ARG A 183 20.75 -39.11 -5.53
CA ARG A 183 22.05 -39.50 -6.17
C ARG A 183 22.15 -39.28 -7.68
N ILE A 184 23.13 -38.45 -8.03
CA ILE A 184 23.59 -37.98 -9.35
C ILE A 184 24.73 -38.87 -9.86
N GLY A 185 24.83 -39.05 -11.18
CA GLY A 185 26.07 -39.47 -11.86
C GLY A 185 25.93 -39.53 -13.39
N PRO A 186 26.81 -38.86 -14.19
CA PRO A 186 26.83 -38.96 -15.65
C PRO A 186 27.99 -39.84 -16.17
N ARG A 187 27.87 -40.36 -17.39
CA ARG A 187 28.96 -41.07 -18.09
C ARG A 187 28.97 -40.75 -19.59
N GLN A 188 30.13 -40.26 -20.08
CA GLN A 188 30.57 -40.20 -21.49
C GLN A 188 30.78 -41.65 -22.01
N GLN A 189 30.91 -42.02 -23.29
CA GLN A 189 31.60 -41.54 -24.50
C GLN A 189 31.20 -42.58 -25.60
N GLU A 190 31.17 -42.34 -26.92
CA GLU A 190 32.26 -42.59 -27.90
C GLU A 190 31.72 -42.40 -29.35
N ASN A 191 32.65 -42.08 -30.26
CA ASN A 191 32.52 -41.90 -31.71
C ASN A 191 32.36 -43.24 -32.47
N GLU A 192 31.84 -43.20 -33.71
CA GLU A 192 32.60 -43.52 -34.94
C GLU A 192 31.73 -43.35 -36.21
N ASN A 193 32.31 -42.70 -37.22
CA ASN A 193 31.77 -42.57 -38.58
C ASN A 193 32.12 -43.83 -39.37
N ASP A 194 31.16 -44.43 -40.07
CA ASP A 194 31.46 -45.25 -41.25
C ASP A 194 30.50 -44.93 -42.39
N SER A 195 31.08 -44.77 -43.58
CA SER A 195 30.41 -44.36 -44.81
C SER A 195 29.68 -45.54 -45.43
N HIS A 196 28.37 -45.62 -45.23
CA HIS A 196 27.49 -46.51 -45.99
C HIS A 196 26.46 -45.65 -46.72
N VAL A 197 26.52 -45.63 -48.05
CA VAL A 197 25.52 -44.97 -48.91
C VAL A 197 24.16 -45.56 -48.55
N ASP A 198 23.34 -44.75 -47.89
CA ASP A 198 22.23 -45.26 -47.11
C ASP A 198 21.01 -45.44 -48.01
N VAL A 199 20.84 -46.67 -48.50
CA VAL A 199 19.61 -47.11 -49.20
C VAL A 199 18.39 -46.85 -48.30
N TYR A 200 18.58 -46.84 -46.98
CA TYR A 200 17.58 -46.41 -46.02
C TYR A 200 17.24 -44.92 -46.13
N GLU A 201 18.18 -44.02 -46.44
CA GLU A 201 17.90 -42.59 -46.59
C GLU A 201 17.09 -42.29 -47.87
N SER A 202 17.37 -43.02 -48.96
CA SER A 202 16.53 -42.97 -50.17
C SER A 202 15.14 -43.57 -49.94
N MET A 203 15.04 -44.65 -49.16
CA MET A 203 13.75 -45.24 -48.79
C MET A 203 12.98 -44.35 -47.78
N MET A 204 13.69 -43.65 -46.90
CA MET A 204 13.13 -42.70 -45.94
C MET A 204 12.61 -41.44 -46.63
N GLN A 205 13.29 -40.95 -47.67
CA GLN A 205 12.78 -39.86 -48.52
C GLN A 205 11.50 -40.24 -49.29
N LEU A 206 11.36 -41.51 -49.70
CA LEU A 206 10.14 -42.02 -50.33
C LEU A 206 8.97 -42.24 -49.34
N LEU A 207 9.28 -42.48 -48.07
CA LEU A 207 8.29 -42.62 -47.00
C LEU A 207 7.94 -41.27 -46.34
N SER A 208 8.77 -40.25 -46.51
CA SER A 208 8.59 -38.90 -45.94
C SER A 208 7.23 -38.26 -46.29
N PRO A 209 6.69 -38.35 -47.52
CA PRO A 209 5.37 -37.81 -47.84
C PRO A 209 4.21 -38.60 -47.23
N LEU A 210 4.41 -39.89 -46.90
CA LEU A 210 3.41 -40.71 -46.21
C LEU A 210 3.40 -40.45 -44.70
N VAL A 211 4.54 -40.06 -44.11
CA VAL A 211 4.64 -39.69 -42.69
C VAL A 211 4.16 -38.26 -42.43
N SER A 212 4.27 -37.33 -43.39
CA SER A 212 3.74 -35.97 -43.25
C SER A 212 2.21 -35.89 -43.19
N ARG A 213 1.49 -36.99 -43.47
CA ARG A 213 0.03 -37.05 -43.36
C ARG A 213 -0.46 -37.62 -42.02
N GLN A 214 0.47 -37.99 -41.14
CA GLN A 214 0.20 -38.34 -39.76
C GLN A 214 0.42 -37.07 -38.94
N GLU A 215 -0.66 -36.44 -38.48
CA GLU A 215 -0.64 -35.24 -37.64
C GLU A 215 0.44 -35.40 -36.56
N THR A 216 1.56 -34.69 -36.70
CA THR A 216 2.74 -34.91 -35.85
C THR A 216 2.46 -34.31 -34.47
N PRO A 217 2.38 -35.09 -33.37
CA PRO A 217 2.21 -34.58 -32.01
C PRO A 217 3.37 -33.67 -31.56
N GLY A 218 4.48 -33.64 -32.30
CA GLY A 218 5.60 -32.72 -32.07
C GLY A 218 5.26 -31.25 -32.34
N ALA A 219 4.44 -30.94 -33.34
CA ALA A 219 4.08 -29.55 -33.66
C ALA A 219 3.18 -28.92 -32.59
N ASP A 220 2.33 -29.72 -31.94
CA ASP A 220 1.50 -29.25 -30.83
C ASP A 220 2.29 -29.15 -29.53
N MET A 221 3.25 -30.05 -29.30
CA MET A 221 4.23 -29.92 -28.21
C MET A 221 5.10 -28.67 -28.36
N GLU A 222 5.61 -28.36 -29.55
CA GLU A 222 6.39 -27.15 -29.80
C GLU A 222 5.57 -25.86 -29.57
N LYS A 223 4.31 -25.84 -30.00
CA LYS A 223 3.40 -24.73 -29.69
C LYS A 223 3.14 -24.59 -28.20
N GLN A 224 2.98 -25.70 -27.47
CA GLN A 224 2.81 -25.68 -26.02
C GLN A 224 4.06 -25.17 -25.31
N VAL A 225 5.25 -25.62 -25.73
CA VAL A 225 6.53 -25.14 -25.20
C VAL A 225 6.73 -23.65 -25.48
N SER A 226 6.40 -23.18 -26.68
CA SER A 226 6.44 -21.76 -27.01
C SER A 226 5.50 -20.95 -26.11
N ARG A 227 4.26 -21.41 -25.94
CA ARG A 227 3.27 -20.74 -25.07
C ARG A 227 3.72 -20.71 -23.61
N LEU A 228 4.28 -21.80 -23.09
CA LEU A 228 4.82 -21.86 -21.74
C LEU A 228 5.99 -20.90 -21.55
N LYS A 229 6.85 -20.77 -22.57
CA LYS A 229 7.95 -19.81 -22.57
C LYS A 229 7.44 -18.37 -22.55
N ASP A 230 6.41 -18.06 -23.32
CA ASP A 230 5.81 -16.72 -23.34
C ASP A 230 5.16 -16.37 -21.99
N MET A 231 4.42 -17.32 -21.38
CA MET A 231 3.85 -17.14 -20.04
C MET A 231 4.93 -17.01 -18.95
N LEU A 232 6.04 -17.75 -19.09
CA LEU A 232 7.17 -17.63 -18.17
C LEU A 232 7.80 -16.23 -18.27
N GLN A 233 8.06 -15.76 -19.49
CA GLN A 233 8.61 -14.43 -19.73
C GLN A 233 7.67 -13.35 -19.17
N GLU A 234 6.36 -13.45 -19.42
CA GLU A 234 5.37 -12.53 -18.87
C GLU A 234 5.37 -12.54 -17.34
N SER A 235 5.48 -13.72 -16.72
CA SER A 235 5.60 -13.86 -15.27
C SER A 235 6.89 -13.24 -14.72
N GLU A 236 8.02 -13.43 -15.39
CA GLU A 236 9.30 -12.83 -15.01
C GLU A 236 9.25 -11.30 -15.09
N ASP A 237 8.65 -10.74 -16.14
CA ASP A 237 8.47 -9.30 -16.32
C ASP A 237 7.54 -8.72 -15.25
N GLN A 238 6.45 -9.42 -14.91
CA GLN A 238 5.57 -9.05 -13.80
C GLN A 238 6.31 -9.05 -12.46
N ILE A 239 7.11 -10.09 -12.19
CA ILE A 239 7.93 -10.16 -10.96
C ILE A 239 8.95 -9.02 -10.91
N ALA A 240 9.59 -8.68 -12.03
CA ALA A 240 10.52 -7.56 -12.10
C ALA A 240 9.84 -6.21 -11.82
N ALA A 241 8.63 -6.00 -12.37
CA ALA A 241 7.82 -4.82 -12.10
C ALA A 241 7.41 -4.73 -10.62
N LEU A 242 6.94 -5.84 -10.04
CA LEU A 242 6.56 -5.92 -8.63
C LEU A 242 7.74 -5.64 -7.70
N ARG A 243 8.93 -6.16 -7.99
CA ARG A 243 10.15 -5.85 -7.22
C ARG A 243 10.52 -4.37 -7.29
N LYS A 244 10.35 -3.74 -8.45
CA LYS A 244 10.58 -2.30 -8.60
C LYS A 244 9.58 -1.48 -7.78
N GLN A 245 8.30 -1.87 -7.79
CA GLN A 245 7.27 -1.24 -6.98
C GLN A 245 7.53 -1.44 -5.48
N GLU A 246 7.90 -2.65 -5.06
CA GLU A 246 8.27 -2.95 -3.68
C GLU A 246 9.43 -2.07 -3.20
N LYS A 247 10.46 -1.89 -4.04
CA LYS A 247 11.59 -0.99 -3.73
C LYS A 247 11.11 0.45 -3.54
N LEU A 248 10.30 0.97 -4.46
CA LEU A 248 9.75 2.34 -4.37
C LEU A 248 8.89 2.53 -3.12
N LEU A 249 8.04 1.54 -2.79
CA LEU A 249 7.21 1.57 -1.59
C LEU A 249 8.06 1.55 -0.32
N LYS A 250 9.10 0.72 -0.25
CA LYS A 250 10.03 0.70 0.89
C LYS A 250 10.74 2.04 1.07
N ASP A 251 11.15 2.67 -0.02
CA ASP A 251 11.80 3.98 0.03
C ASP A 251 10.82 5.06 0.51
N GLU A 252 9.57 5.05 0.04
CA GLU A 252 8.55 6.00 0.50
C GLU A 252 8.15 5.79 1.97
N VAL A 253 8.03 4.54 2.43
CA VAL A 253 7.79 4.23 3.85
C VAL A 253 8.92 4.76 4.72
N ARG A 254 10.19 4.54 4.33
CA ARG A 254 11.34 5.10 5.06
C ARG A 254 11.33 6.62 5.10
N LYS A 255 10.90 7.27 4.03
CA LYS A 255 10.77 8.72 3.97
C LYS A 255 9.68 9.23 4.89
N LEU A 256 8.50 8.60 4.88
CA LEU A 256 7.39 8.94 5.79
C LEU A 256 7.78 8.74 7.25
N ASP A 257 8.41 7.61 7.58
CA ASP A 257 8.96 7.35 8.93
C ASP A 257 9.95 8.43 9.38
N SER A 258 10.78 8.90 8.45
CA SER A 258 11.76 9.96 8.74
C SER A 258 11.09 11.31 8.97
N VAL A 259 10.01 11.62 8.25
CA VAL A 259 9.22 12.84 8.45
C VAL A 259 8.46 12.80 9.77
N ASP A 260 7.80 11.69 10.09
CA ASP A 260 7.06 11.51 11.33
C ASP A 260 7.98 11.61 12.57
N LYS A 261 9.15 10.96 12.53
CA LYS A 261 10.16 11.10 13.59
C LYS A 261 10.69 12.53 13.74
N ARG A 262 10.79 13.31 12.66
CA ARG A 262 11.15 14.74 12.73
C ARG A 262 10.03 15.58 13.34
N GLN A 263 8.77 15.31 13.01
CA GLN A 263 7.61 16.03 13.57
C GLN A 263 7.45 15.76 15.07
N ASN A 264 7.74 14.54 15.51
CA ASN A 264 7.69 14.14 16.92
C ASN A 264 8.90 14.64 17.75
N MET A 265 9.90 15.26 17.11
CA MET A 265 11.02 15.88 17.82
C MET A 265 10.75 17.35 18.14
N SER A 266 11.14 17.76 19.35
CA SER A 266 11.07 19.17 19.74
C SER A 266 11.90 20.04 18.78
N VAL A 267 11.21 20.98 18.12
CA VAL A 267 11.83 21.96 17.20
C VAL A 267 12.94 22.74 17.90
N GLU A 268 12.85 22.96 19.22
CA GLU A 268 13.90 23.61 20.00
C GLU A 268 15.17 22.75 20.10
N TYR A 269 15.04 21.43 20.21
CA TYR A 269 16.18 20.53 20.23
C TYR A 269 16.91 20.55 18.88
N ILE A 270 16.17 20.45 17.77
CA ILE A 270 16.73 20.56 16.41
C ILE A 270 17.45 21.89 16.23
N LYS A 271 16.81 22.99 16.65
CA LYS A 271 17.40 24.34 16.61
C LYS A 271 18.70 24.42 17.40
N ASN A 272 18.75 23.85 18.60
CA ASN A 272 19.94 23.86 19.44
C ASN A 272 21.09 23.04 18.83
N VAL A 273 20.79 21.88 18.23
CA VAL A 273 21.78 21.04 17.56
C VAL A 273 22.31 21.73 16.31
N LEU A 274 21.45 22.33 15.49
CA LEU A 274 21.85 23.11 14.31
C LEU A 274 22.69 24.33 14.70
N LEU A 275 22.28 25.05 15.75
CA LEU A 275 23.04 26.21 16.23
C LEU A 275 24.43 25.79 16.70
N LYS A 276 24.55 24.70 17.46
CA LYS A 276 25.84 24.13 17.86
C LYS A 276 26.68 23.67 16.68
N PHE A 277 26.08 23.13 15.62
CA PHE A 277 26.78 22.75 14.40
C PHE A 277 27.34 23.96 13.65
N LEU A 278 26.57 25.04 13.57
CA LEU A 278 27.00 26.27 12.88
C LEU A 278 28.08 27.03 13.66
N THR A 279 28.03 27.01 15.00
CA THR A 279 28.97 27.76 15.86
C THR A 279 30.19 26.96 16.31
N SER A 280 30.19 25.63 16.16
CA SER A 280 31.34 24.79 16.52
C SER A 280 32.43 24.83 15.46
N GLU A 281 33.68 24.84 15.91
CA GLU A 281 34.87 24.73 15.05
C GLU A 281 35.07 23.28 14.53
N ASN A 282 34.62 22.28 15.29
CA ASN A 282 34.74 20.86 14.95
C ASN A 282 33.43 20.29 14.41
N LYS A 283 33.08 20.67 13.19
CA LYS A 283 31.83 20.27 12.52
C LYS A 283 31.77 18.77 12.19
N GLU A 284 32.90 18.13 11.89
CA GLU A 284 32.99 16.71 11.52
C GLU A 284 32.38 15.78 12.58
N VAL A 285 32.57 16.11 13.87
CA VAL A 285 32.08 15.30 15.00
C VAL A 285 30.55 15.41 15.16
N LEU A 286 29.96 16.53 14.71
CA LEU A 286 28.51 16.73 14.77
C LEU A 286 27.78 16.17 13.56
N VAL A 287 28.46 15.85 12.45
CA VAL A 287 27.82 15.29 11.24
C VAL A 287 27.02 14.01 11.54
N PRO A 288 27.53 13.01 12.29
CA PRO A 288 26.75 11.81 12.63
C PRO A 288 25.57 12.11 13.55
N VAL A 289 25.68 13.14 14.40
CA VAL A 289 24.59 13.58 15.27
C VAL A 289 23.51 14.26 14.42
N LEU A 290 23.90 15.12 13.49
CA LEU A 290 22.99 15.78 12.56
C LEU A 290 22.27 14.76 11.66
N ALA A 291 22.99 13.76 11.15
CA ALA A 291 22.42 12.69 10.35
C ALA A 291 21.36 11.87 11.11
N LYS A 292 21.58 11.62 12.40
CA LYS A 292 20.60 10.92 13.26
C LYS A 292 19.41 11.80 13.63
N VAL A 293 19.65 13.06 13.99
CA VAL A 293 18.63 14.02 14.44
C VAL A 293 17.74 14.43 13.27
N LEU A 294 18.33 14.63 12.09
CA LEU A 294 17.59 14.96 10.88
C LEU A 294 17.24 13.74 10.05
N PHE A 295 17.49 12.50 10.48
CA PHE A 295 17.21 11.29 9.69
C PHE A 295 17.60 11.46 8.21
N LEU A 296 18.87 11.81 7.98
CA LEU A 296 19.42 11.99 6.64
C LEU A 296 19.70 10.63 6.00
N ASP A 297 19.54 10.55 4.68
CA ASP A 297 19.92 9.35 3.95
C ASP A 297 21.45 9.16 3.96
N PRO A 298 21.95 7.94 3.72
CA PRO A 298 23.40 7.68 3.66
C PRO A 298 24.11 8.55 2.62
N SER A 299 23.45 8.83 1.49
CA SER A 299 23.94 9.71 0.43
C SER A 299 24.02 11.17 0.86
N GLU A 300 23.00 11.67 1.58
CA GLU A 300 22.95 13.03 2.11
C GLU A 300 23.98 13.23 3.22
N THR A 301 24.18 12.21 4.06
CA THR A 301 25.19 12.21 5.11
C THR A 301 26.60 12.28 4.54
N GLU A 302 26.89 11.53 3.46
CA GLU A 302 28.17 11.63 2.75
C GLU A 302 28.39 13.01 2.12
N GLN A 303 27.34 13.61 1.55
CA GLN A 303 27.43 14.96 0.99
C GLN A 303 27.73 15.99 2.07
N LEU A 304 27.05 15.89 3.22
CA LEU A 304 27.29 16.76 4.37
C LEU A 304 28.72 16.57 4.91
N GLN A 305 29.22 15.33 4.95
CA GLN A 305 30.57 15.03 5.42
C GLN A 305 31.66 15.50 4.46
N LYS A 306 31.39 15.57 3.15
CA LYS A 306 32.31 16.15 2.14
C LYS A 306 32.29 17.67 2.13
N ALA A 307 31.21 18.30 2.60
CA ALA A 307 31.01 19.74 2.60
C ALA A 307 31.52 20.44 3.86
N VAL A 308 31.83 19.66 4.90
CA VAL A 308 32.42 20.10 6.18
C VAL A 308 33.93 20.00 6.10
#